data_AF-A0A6M6JTZ0-F1
#
_entry.id   AF-A0A6M6JTZ0-F1
#
_cell.length_a   1.000
_cell.length_b   1.000
_cell.length_c   1.000
_cell.angle_alpha   90.00
_cell.angle_beta   90.00
_cell.angle_gamma   90.00
#
_symmetry.space_group_name_H-M   'P 1'
#
loop_
_entity.id
_entity.type
_entity.pdbx_description
1 polymer ?
#
loop_
_entity_poly.entity_id
_entity_poly.type
_entity_poly.pdbx_seq_one_letter_code
_entity_poly.pdbx_strand_id
1 'polypeptide(L)' 'MGGGACVELATDGEAFALRDSKDPTVHLHYTYQEIEAFILGAKNGDFDSFLR' A
#
# COMPACT_ATOMS: atom_id res chain seq x y z
N MET A 1 20.68 -9.21 -0.11
CA MET A 1 20.18 -9.26 -1.49
C MET A 1 18.66 -9.24 -1.42
N GLY A 2 18.03 -8.08 -1.48
CA GLY A 2 16.58 -7.97 -1.22
C GLY A 2 16.03 -6.65 -1.71
N GLY A 3 16.23 -6.34 -2.99
CA GLY A 3 15.51 -5.26 -3.66
C GLY A 3 14.39 -5.88 -4.49
N GLY A 4 13.15 -5.39 -4.36
CA GLY A 4 11.99 -5.87 -5.14
C GLY A 4 10.86 -6.52 -4.35
N ALA A 5 10.92 -6.55 -3.02
CA ALA A 5 9.80 -7.00 -2.17
C ALA A 5 9.11 -5.84 -1.42
N CYS A 6 9.61 -4.61 -1.57
CA CYS A 6 9.10 -3.46 -0.84
C CYS A 6 7.92 -2.86 -1.60
N VAL A 7 6.81 -2.73 -0.89
CA VAL A 7 5.70 -1.83 -1.21
C VAL A 7 5.82 -0.64 -0.28
N GLU A 8 5.84 0.56 -0.83
CA GLU A 8 6.06 1.80 -0.10
C GLU A 8 4.83 2.69 -0.21
N LEU A 9 4.47 3.36 0.88
CA LEU A 9 3.33 4.29 0.94
C LEU A 9 3.82 5.64 1.43
N ALA A 10 3.43 6.71 0.73
CA ALA A 10 3.72 8.09 1.11
C ALA A 10 2.50 8.99 0.91
N THR A 11 2.42 10.10 1.66
CA THR A 11 1.46 11.16 1.39
C THR A 11 1.87 11.95 0.15
N ASP A 12 0.91 12.29 -0.70
CA ASP A 12 1.10 13.15 -1.87
C ASP A 12 -0.08 14.14 -1.96
N GLY A 13 0.11 15.34 -1.39
CA GLY A 13 -0.95 16.32 -1.24
C GLY A 13 -2.11 15.79 -0.38
N GLU A 14 -3.32 15.74 -0.95
CA GLU A 14 -4.52 15.21 -0.30
C GLU A 14 -4.72 13.70 -0.52
N ALA A 15 -3.79 13.05 -1.25
CA ALA A 15 -3.84 11.63 -1.59
C ALA A 15 -2.66 10.86 -0.98
N PHE A 16 -2.63 9.56 -1.24
CA PHE A 16 -1.55 8.65 -0.87
C PHE A 16 -1.00 7.96 -2.11
N ALA A 17 0.31 7.97 -2.29
CA ALA A 17 0.99 7.29 -3.38
C ALA A 17 1.58 5.97 -2.90
N LEU A 18 1.21 4.87 -3.58
CA LEU A 18 1.77 3.54 -3.39
C LEU A 18 2.74 3.24 -4.53
N ARG A 19 3.95 2.78 -4.20
CA ARG A 19 4.99 2.38 -5.16
C ARG A 19 5.47 0.96 -4.90
N ASP A 20 5.60 0.18 -5.97
CA ASP A 20 6.28 -1.12 -5.92
C ASP A 20 7.75 -0.94 -6.29
N SER A 21 8.67 -1.37 -5.41
CA SER A 21 10.11 -1.33 -5.70
C SER A 21 10.54 -2.10 -6.96
N LYS A 22 9.72 -3.05 -7.47
CA LYS A 22 9.97 -3.77 -8.73
C LYS A 22 9.75 -2.92 -9.98
N ASP A 23 8.87 -1.94 -9.90
CA ASP A 23 8.59 -0.97 -10.96
C ASP A 23 8.41 0.43 -10.34
N PRO A 24 9.52 1.13 -10.06
CA PRO A 24 9.47 2.41 -9.36
C PRO A 24 8.89 3.55 -10.19
N THR A 25 8.53 3.32 -11.45
CA THR A 25 7.95 4.34 -12.33
C THR A 25 6.44 4.44 -12.17
N VAL A 26 5.79 3.36 -11.72
CA VAL A 26 4.34 3.30 -11.50
C VAL A 26 4.00 3.72 -10.08
N HIS A 27 3.09 4.69 -9.97
CA HIS A 27 2.57 5.19 -8.71
C HIS A 27 1.04 5.08 -8.73
N LEU A 28 0.48 4.32 -7.78
CA LEU A 28 -0.96 4.25 -7.60
C LEU A 28 -1.38 5.28 -6.56
N HIS A 29 -2.35 6.12 -6.89
CA HIS A 29 -2.85 7.14 -5.97
C HIS A 29 -4.18 6.70 -5.36
N TYR A 30 -4.28 6.79 -4.04
CA TYR A 30 -5.46 6.45 -3.25
C TYR A 30 -5.92 7.65 -2.45
N THR A 31 -7.23 7.73 -2.26
CA THR A 31 -7.88 8.69 -1.37
C THR A 31 -7.65 8.33 0.10
N TYR A 32 -7.92 9.29 0.99
CA TYR A 32 -7.89 9.04 2.43
C TYR A 32 -8.82 7.90 2.84
N GLN A 33 -10.06 7.88 2.32
CA GLN A 33 -11.07 6.88 2.67
C GLN A 33 -10.65 5.47 2.25
N GLU A 34 -10.00 5.33 1.09
CA GLU A 34 -9.49 4.04 0.63
C GLU A 34 -8.36 3.52 1.52
N ILE A 35 -7.41 4.38 1.90
CA ILE A 35 -6.31 4.01 2.81
C ILE A 35 -6.83 3.74 4.23
N GLU A 36 -7.78 4.52 4.72
CA GLU A 36 -8.43 4.28 6.01
C GLU A 36 -9.10 2.89 6.04
N ALA A 37 -9.91 2.58 5.02
CA ALA A 37 -10.56 1.28 4.90
C ALA A 37 -9.54 0.13 4.83
N PHE A 38 -8.46 0.30 4.05
CA PHE A 38 -7.37 -0.67 3.96
C PHE A 38 -6.70 -0.91 5.32
N ILE A 39 -6.34 0.15 6.05
CA ILE A 39 -5.71 0.05 7.37
C ILE A 39 -6.64 -0.62 8.37
N LEU A 40 -7.94 -0.28 8.38
CA LEU A 40 -8.92 -0.89 9.27
C LEU A 40 -9.07 -2.39 8.97
N GLY A 41 -9.19 -2.78 7.70
CA GLY A 41 -9.26 -4.20 7.32
C GLY A 41 -8.01 -4.98 7.70
N ALA A 42 -6.82 -4.40 7.46
CA ALA A 42 -5.56 -5.01 7.88
C ALA A 42 -5.47 -5.19 9.40
N LYS A 43 -5.90 -4.19 10.19
CA LYS A 43 -5.96 -4.30 11.66
C LYS A 43 -6.95 -5.34 12.15
N ASN A 44 -8.05 -5.55 11.42
CA ASN A 44 -9.06 -6.56 11.74
C ASN A 44 -8.65 -7.99 11.34
N GLY A 45 -7.52 -8.16 10.64
CA GLY A 45 -7.07 -9.45 10.14
C GLY A 45 -7.81 -9.92 8.87
N ASP A 46 -8.52 -9.02 8.18
CA ASP A 46 -9.32 -9.35 7.01
C ASP A 46 -8.48 -9.97 5.87
N PHE A 47 -7.18 -9.65 5.84
CA PHE A 47 -6.24 -10.07 4.80
C PHE A 47 -5.30 -11.20 5.23
N ASP A 48 -5.36 -11.68 6.47
CA ASP A 48 -4.41 -12.68 6.99
C ASP A 48 -4.44 -13.98 6.18
N SER A 49 -5.60 -14.32 5.63
CA SER A 49 -5.78 -15.51 4.79
C SER A 49 -4.95 -15.50 3.51
N PHE A 50 -4.47 -14.33 3.05
CA PHE A 50 -3.68 -14.19 1.83
C PHE A 50 -2.22 -14.65 1.99
N LEU A 51 -1.75 -14.84 3.22
CA LEU A 51 -0.36 -15.18 3.55
C LEU A 51 -0.18 -16.66 3.94
N ARG A 52 -1.14 -17.53 3.58
CA ARG A 52 -1.09 -18.96 3.86
C ARG A 52 -0.28 -19.77 2.85
#